data_AF-A0A1I6VJ56-F1
#
_entry.id   AF-A0A1I6VJ56-F1
#
_cell.length_a   1.000
_cell.length_b   1.000
_cell.length_c   1.000
_cell.angle_alpha   90.00
_cell.angle_beta   90.00
_cell.angle_gamma   90.00
#
_symmetry.space_group_name_H-M   'P 1'
#
loop_
_entity.id
_entity.type
_entity.pdbx_description
1 polymer ?
#
loop_
_entity_poly.entity_id
_entity_poly.type
_entity_poly.pdbx_seq_one_letter_code
_entity_poly.pdbx_strand_id
1 'polypeptide(L)'
;MSPHTTQPHTEPSTPGERGGIAPPHHPAQPSPAQPSPAQPSPAQPSPARPSPARPGIVTAAPPLLGGEDDVRPRPGDVPTGAWTRGTRTVARELGLRRHEFEAAIELGALPTLPCAGPPWRRRVPRAALDRLRGDRRTRAGLRDRVHLVNATDGAALLGISTARFTRLARGGCFSPVGFHLNRYQALVWRYSARELRDFAGYCPHLLRGRAPDGLRRALAAGTDWRPRKWRGRRTALLARQATGPWEKAAVPAALLEPPTLRELVPDPEERTRLRLLRPPLLPADPGGTRTDRIREILRATDPDEIRWYRSLLGRHLTEARAARPAPGEEPAPCTAR
;
A
#
# COMPACT_ATOMS: atom_id res chain seq x y z
N MET A 1 56.60 -4.31 18.71
CA MET A 1 57.51 -3.18 18.42
C MET A 1 58.19 -3.48 17.09
N SER A 2 57.95 -2.66 16.07
CA SER A 2 58.77 -2.57 14.84
C SER A 2 59.80 -1.44 15.04
N PRO A 3 60.87 -1.24 14.24
CA PRO A 3 60.92 -1.19 12.75
C PRO A 3 61.61 -2.46 12.13
N HIS A 4 62.35 -2.49 11.00
CA HIS A 4 62.81 -1.49 10.02
C HIS A 4 62.87 -2.03 8.57
N THR A 5 62.90 -1.13 7.59
CA THR A 5 63.09 -1.36 6.14
C THR A 5 64.57 -1.42 5.74
N THR A 6 64.92 -2.22 4.71
CA THR A 6 66.01 -1.92 3.73
C THR A 6 65.73 -2.61 2.37
N GLN A 7 65.85 -1.86 1.27
CA GLN A 7 66.18 -2.36 -0.09
C GLN A 7 67.54 -1.77 -0.50
N PRO A 8 68.24 -2.39 -1.47
CA PRO A 8 68.67 -1.63 -2.68
C PRO A 8 68.62 -2.50 -3.97
N HIS A 9 68.20 -1.98 -5.14
CA HIS A 9 69.04 -1.47 -6.26
C HIS A 9 68.21 -1.55 -7.59
N THR A 10 68.52 -0.94 -8.74
CA THR A 10 69.19 0.34 -9.13
C THR A 10 69.00 0.55 -10.67
N GLU A 11 69.04 1.79 -11.15
CA GLU A 11 68.96 2.26 -12.56
C GLU A 11 70.34 2.19 -13.30
N PRO A 12 70.64 2.77 -14.51
CA PRO A 12 69.84 3.64 -15.43
C PRO A 12 70.03 3.43 -16.96
N SER A 13 69.31 4.21 -17.79
CA SER A 13 69.86 4.96 -18.95
C SER A 13 68.83 5.86 -19.69
N THR A 14 69.25 7.10 -20.00
CA THR A 14 68.60 8.21 -20.78
C THR A 14 69.17 8.29 -22.23
N PRO A 15 69.05 9.36 -23.06
CA PRO A 15 67.95 10.26 -23.49
C PRO A 15 67.68 10.14 -25.05
N GLY A 16 66.97 11.00 -25.81
CA GLY A 16 65.97 12.04 -25.46
C GLY A 16 66.03 13.43 -26.16
N GLU A 17 66.04 13.59 -27.50
CA GLU A 17 66.07 14.95 -28.15
C GLU A 17 65.15 15.21 -29.39
N ARG A 18 64.46 16.37 -29.30
CA ARG A 18 64.13 17.46 -30.29
C ARG A 18 63.65 17.18 -31.73
N GLY A 19 62.86 18.13 -32.24
CA GLY A 19 62.55 18.30 -33.67
C GLY A 19 62.46 19.78 -34.08
N GLY A 20 62.16 20.05 -35.36
CA GLY A 20 61.73 21.36 -35.87
C GLY A 20 62.36 21.84 -37.19
N ILE A 21 61.56 22.62 -37.94
CA ILE A 21 61.86 23.55 -39.06
C ILE A 21 61.38 23.11 -40.47
N ALA A 22 60.77 24.08 -41.18
CA ALA A 22 60.18 24.06 -42.54
C ALA A 22 60.09 25.54 -43.07
N PRO A 23 59.54 25.85 -44.28
CA PRO A 23 59.29 25.05 -45.48
C PRO A 23 60.21 25.49 -46.68
N PRO A 24 59.96 26.56 -47.49
CA PRO A 24 58.86 26.91 -48.42
C PRO A 24 59.23 26.92 -49.93
N HIS A 25 58.25 26.89 -50.86
CA HIS A 25 58.04 27.84 -52.00
C HIS A 25 56.90 27.40 -52.97
N HIS A 26 56.17 28.38 -53.50
CA HIS A 26 55.03 28.32 -54.46
C HIS A 26 55.51 28.37 -55.94
N PRO A 27 54.69 28.17 -57.03
CA PRO A 27 53.31 28.68 -57.18
C PRO A 27 52.28 27.92 -58.10
N ALA A 28 51.06 28.49 -58.17
CA ALA A 28 50.12 28.60 -59.31
C ALA A 28 49.50 27.38 -60.05
N GLN A 29 48.24 27.09 -59.68
CA GLN A 29 46.99 26.98 -60.49
C GLN A 29 47.04 26.68 -62.01
N PRO A 30 46.08 25.86 -62.53
CA PRO A 30 44.77 26.41 -62.91
C PRO A 30 43.53 25.66 -62.37
N SER A 31 42.41 26.40 -62.31
CA SER A 31 41.01 25.99 -62.10
C SER A 31 40.13 26.85 -63.03
N PRO A 32 38.82 26.58 -63.25
CA PRO A 32 38.01 25.42 -62.85
C PRO A 32 37.19 24.78 -64.00
N ALA A 33 36.55 23.64 -63.73
CA ALA A 33 35.24 23.31 -64.28
C ALA A 33 34.32 22.94 -63.09
N GLN A 34 33.25 23.68 -62.87
CA GLN A 34 32.37 23.50 -61.71
C GLN A 34 31.22 22.51 -62.00
N PRO A 35 30.95 21.58 -61.08
CA PRO A 35 29.61 21.10 -60.78
C PRO A 35 29.07 21.82 -59.52
N SER A 36 27.82 22.26 -59.56
CA SER A 36 27.19 22.99 -58.44
C SER A 36 27.04 22.13 -57.16
N PRO A 37 27.15 22.73 -55.97
CA PRO A 37 27.09 21.99 -54.71
C PRO A 37 25.67 21.59 -54.33
N ALA A 38 25.43 20.30 -54.10
CA ALA A 38 24.27 19.84 -53.37
C ALA A 38 24.42 20.24 -51.89
N GLN A 39 23.45 21.01 -51.35
CA GLN A 39 23.48 21.43 -49.96
C GLN A 39 23.24 20.24 -49.01
N PRO A 40 24.10 20.02 -47.99
CA PRO A 40 23.80 19.09 -46.92
C PRO A 40 22.76 19.70 -45.98
N SER A 41 21.58 19.08 -45.88
CA SER A 41 20.56 19.48 -44.91
C SER A 41 21.06 19.31 -43.48
N PRO A 42 20.87 20.29 -42.57
CA PRO A 42 21.26 20.16 -41.18
C PRO A 42 20.37 19.11 -40.49
N ALA A 43 20.98 18.02 -40.02
CA ALA A 43 20.29 17.00 -39.24
C ALA A 43 19.83 17.59 -37.90
N GLN A 44 18.52 17.82 -37.75
CA GLN A 44 17.95 18.19 -36.47
C GLN A 44 17.98 16.98 -35.51
N PRO A 45 18.55 17.11 -34.29
CA PRO A 45 18.48 16.05 -33.31
C PRO A 45 17.03 15.88 -32.85
N SER A 46 16.40 14.76 -33.22
CA SER A 46 15.05 14.46 -32.76
C SER A 46 15.05 14.20 -31.25
N PRO A 47 14.19 14.87 -30.45
CA PRO A 47 14.13 14.62 -29.03
C PRO A 47 13.67 13.19 -28.77
N ALA A 48 14.50 12.41 -28.09
CA ALA A 48 14.22 11.02 -27.78
C ALA A 48 12.90 10.90 -27.00
N ARG A 49 11.86 10.32 -27.62
CA ARG A 49 10.62 9.96 -26.93
C ARG A 49 10.94 8.89 -25.88
N PRO A 50 10.71 9.12 -24.58
CA PRO A 50 10.80 8.05 -23.60
C PRO A 50 9.58 7.13 -23.76
N SER A 51 9.77 5.99 -24.42
CA SER A 51 8.77 4.92 -24.46
C SER A 51 8.44 4.46 -23.04
N PRO A 52 7.18 4.54 -22.57
CA PRO A 52 6.79 4.03 -21.26
C PRO A 52 6.72 2.50 -21.33
N ALA A 53 7.85 1.84 -21.08
CA ALA A 53 7.93 0.39 -20.94
C ALA A 53 7.10 -0.08 -19.73
N ARG A 54 5.82 -0.38 -19.94
CA ARG A 54 4.94 -1.02 -18.96
C ARG A 54 5.38 -2.48 -18.76
N PRO A 55 5.83 -2.89 -17.55
CA PRO A 55 5.88 -4.30 -17.21
C PRO A 55 4.45 -4.73 -16.92
N GLY A 56 3.84 -5.49 -17.83
CA GLY A 56 2.52 -6.09 -17.64
C GLY A 56 2.54 -7.11 -16.50
N ILE A 57 2.34 -6.67 -15.27
CA ILE A 57 1.94 -7.56 -14.18
C ILE A 57 0.45 -7.85 -14.37
N VAL A 58 0.14 -9.11 -14.64
CA VAL A 58 -1.23 -9.62 -14.79
C VAL A 58 -2.00 -9.31 -13.51
N THR A 59 -2.78 -8.22 -13.56
CA THR A 59 -3.76 -7.88 -12.51
C THR A 59 -5.05 -8.61 -12.86
N ALA A 60 -5.06 -9.92 -12.61
CA ALA A 60 -6.29 -10.68 -12.50
C ALA A 60 -7.00 -10.22 -11.21
N ALA A 61 -7.76 -9.13 -11.31
CA ALA A 61 -8.82 -8.87 -10.36
C ALA A 61 -9.87 -10.00 -10.54
N PRO A 62 -10.34 -10.66 -9.47
CA PRO A 62 -11.42 -11.62 -9.61
C PRO A 62 -12.68 -10.88 -10.09
N PRO A 63 -13.44 -11.43 -11.05
CA PRO A 63 -14.64 -10.78 -11.57
C PRO A 63 -15.71 -10.71 -10.47
N LEU A 64 -16.11 -9.50 -10.11
CA LEU A 64 -17.34 -9.26 -9.38
C LEU A 64 -18.50 -9.35 -10.38
N LEU A 65 -19.07 -10.55 -10.50
CA LEU A 65 -20.29 -10.82 -11.25
C LEU A 65 -21.41 -11.20 -10.27
N GLY A 66 -22.63 -10.79 -10.60
CA GLY A 66 -23.83 -11.04 -9.79
C GLY A 66 -24.30 -9.77 -9.07
N GLY A 67 -25.17 -9.01 -9.72
CA GLY A 67 -26.00 -8.02 -9.05
C GLY A 67 -27.23 -8.70 -8.49
N GLU A 68 -27.53 -8.43 -7.22
CA GLU A 68 -28.85 -8.57 -6.63
C GLU A 68 -29.14 -7.22 -5.96
N ASP A 69 -30.37 -6.71 -6.09
CA ASP A 69 -30.77 -5.38 -5.63
C ASP A 69 -30.83 -5.29 -4.10
N ASP A 70 -29.67 -5.15 -3.45
CA ASP A 70 -29.55 -4.87 -2.03
C ASP A 70 -30.00 -3.43 -1.75
N VAL A 71 -31.30 -3.26 -1.50
CA VAL A 71 -31.94 -1.99 -1.13
C VAL A 71 -31.29 -1.47 0.16
N ARG A 72 -30.31 -0.61 -0.03
CA ARG A 72 -29.47 -0.08 1.04
C ARG A 72 -30.29 0.88 1.91
N PRO A 73 -30.42 0.66 3.23
CA PRO A 73 -31.12 1.59 4.11
C PRO A 73 -30.48 2.98 4.04
N ARG A 74 -31.31 4.04 4.00
CA ARG A 74 -30.83 5.42 3.99
C ARG A 74 -30.14 5.74 5.33
N PRO A 75 -29.19 6.69 5.39
CA PRO A 75 -28.60 7.13 6.67
C PRO A 75 -29.67 7.82 7.54
N GLY A 76 -30.36 7.00 8.34
CA GLY A 76 -31.58 7.31 9.08
C GLY A 76 -32.29 6.02 9.50
N ASP A 77 -32.33 5.03 8.59
CA ASP A 77 -32.89 3.69 8.81
C ASP A 77 -31.90 2.77 9.55
N VAL A 78 -31.40 3.20 10.72
CA VAL A 78 -30.86 2.24 11.69
C VAL A 78 -32.09 1.67 12.41
N PRO A 79 -32.51 0.41 12.15
CA PRO A 79 -33.73 -0.12 12.74
C PRO A 79 -33.63 -0.06 14.27
N THR A 80 -34.55 0.69 14.88
CA THR A 80 -34.56 1.08 16.31
C THR A 80 -34.64 -0.11 17.28
N GLY A 81 -34.81 -1.34 16.77
CA GLY A 81 -34.77 -2.60 17.52
C GLY A 81 -33.54 -3.50 17.27
N ALA A 82 -32.56 -3.12 16.44
CA ALA A 82 -31.39 -3.96 16.16
C ALA A 82 -30.37 -3.95 17.31
N TRP A 83 -30.59 -4.82 18.30
CA TRP A 83 -29.67 -5.04 19.42
C TRP A 83 -28.25 -5.35 18.91
N THR A 84 -27.26 -4.57 19.37
CA THR A 84 -25.87 -4.69 18.95
C THR A 84 -24.91 -4.87 20.13
N ARG A 85 -23.98 -5.84 20.03
CA ARG A 85 -23.03 -6.13 21.11
C ARG A 85 -21.64 -5.57 20.84
N GLY A 86 -20.95 -5.23 21.93
CA GLY A 86 -19.58 -4.72 21.88
C GLY A 86 -18.61 -5.78 21.36
N THR A 87 -17.64 -5.37 20.54
CA THR A 87 -16.69 -6.24 19.86
C THR A 87 -15.95 -7.21 20.79
N ARG A 88 -15.46 -6.72 21.94
CA ARG A 88 -14.79 -7.55 22.97
C ARG A 88 -15.71 -8.63 23.55
N THR A 89 -16.98 -8.29 23.81
CA THR A 89 -17.99 -9.26 24.29
C THR A 89 -18.21 -10.34 23.25
N VAL A 90 -18.40 -9.97 21.99
CA VAL A 90 -18.65 -10.90 20.88
C VAL A 90 -17.47 -11.84 20.66
N ALA A 91 -16.22 -11.35 20.72
CA ALA A 91 -15.03 -12.18 20.59
C ALA A 91 -14.99 -13.29 21.66
N ARG A 92 -15.23 -12.93 22.94
CA ARG A 92 -15.34 -13.88 24.05
C ARG A 92 -16.49 -14.87 23.84
N GLU A 93 -17.65 -14.37 23.42
CA GLU A 93 -18.87 -15.17 23.21
C GLU A 93 -18.83 -16.13 22.02
N LEU A 94 -17.92 -15.91 21.07
CA LEU A 94 -17.65 -16.83 19.96
C LEU A 94 -16.45 -17.77 20.22
N GLY A 95 -15.76 -17.59 21.36
CA GLY A 95 -14.50 -18.30 21.63
C GLY A 95 -13.43 -17.98 20.58
N LEU A 96 -13.34 -16.72 20.16
CA LEU A 96 -12.31 -16.22 19.24
C LEU A 96 -11.24 -15.47 20.03
N ARG A 97 -9.98 -15.77 19.75
CA ARG A 97 -8.84 -14.97 20.19
C ARG A 97 -8.96 -13.58 19.56
N ARG A 98 -8.43 -12.57 20.26
CA ARG A 98 -8.47 -11.17 19.81
C ARG A 98 -8.03 -10.99 18.36
N HIS A 99 -6.94 -11.65 17.94
CA HIS A 99 -6.40 -11.54 16.59
C HIS A 99 -7.25 -12.24 15.52
N GLU A 100 -8.02 -13.27 15.88
CA GLU A 100 -8.99 -13.95 14.99
C GLU A 100 -10.22 -13.07 14.78
N PHE A 101 -10.69 -12.40 15.85
CA PHE A 101 -11.79 -11.44 15.76
C PHE A 101 -11.40 -10.19 14.95
N GLU A 102 -10.19 -9.67 15.13
CA GLU A 102 -9.63 -8.59 14.28
C GLU A 102 -9.56 -9.02 12.81
N ALA A 103 -9.10 -10.25 12.54
CA ALA A 103 -9.09 -10.83 11.19
C ALA A 103 -10.50 -11.03 10.61
N ALA A 104 -11.49 -11.40 11.44
CA ALA A 104 -12.88 -11.55 11.03
C ALA A 104 -13.49 -10.24 10.48
N ILE A 105 -13.13 -9.10 11.09
CA ILE A 105 -13.56 -7.79 10.60
C ILE A 105 -12.74 -7.40 9.36
N GLU A 106 -11.42 -7.56 9.38
CA GLU A 106 -10.53 -7.13 8.29
C GLU A 106 -10.80 -7.88 6.97
N LEU A 107 -11.12 -9.18 7.06
CA LEU A 107 -11.49 -10.04 5.94
C LEU A 107 -12.99 -9.99 5.60
N GLY A 108 -13.79 -9.18 6.29
CA GLY A 108 -15.24 -9.08 6.08
C GLY A 108 -16.05 -10.33 6.44
N ALA A 109 -15.44 -11.32 7.11
CA ALA A 109 -16.09 -12.56 7.52
C ALA A 109 -17.14 -12.36 8.65
N LEU A 110 -17.11 -11.20 9.33
CA LEU A 110 -18.04 -10.84 10.39
C LEU A 110 -18.54 -9.39 10.19
N PRO A 111 -19.86 -9.17 9.99
CA PRO A 111 -20.40 -7.85 9.68
C PRO A 111 -20.39 -6.93 10.91
N THR A 112 -20.20 -5.63 10.68
CA THR A 112 -20.28 -4.63 11.75
C THR A 112 -21.09 -3.41 11.32
N LEU A 113 -21.87 -2.86 12.24
CA LEU A 113 -22.66 -1.65 12.04
C LEU A 113 -22.03 -0.45 12.77
N PRO A 114 -22.26 0.78 12.31
CA PRO A 114 -21.95 1.98 13.08
C PRO A 114 -22.76 1.98 14.37
N CYS A 115 -22.29 2.70 15.39
CA CYS A 115 -23.01 2.86 16.64
C CYS A 115 -22.71 4.24 17.23
N ALA A 116 -23.71 4.85 17.87
CA ALA A 116 -23.58 6.12 18.58
C ALA A 116 -22.37 6.18 19.51
N GLY A 117 -21.83 7.39 19.65
CA GLY A 117 -20.59 7.71 20.34
C GLY A 117 -19.48 8.14 19.37
N PRO A 118 -18.20 7.95 19.74
CA PRO A 118 -17.04 8.37 18.93
C PRO A 118 -17.06 7.83 17.48
N PRO A 119 -16.45 8.56 16.52
CA PRO A 119 -16.34 8.11 15.13
C PRO A 119 -15.60 6.76 15.04
N TRP A 120 -15.85 6.01 13.97
CA TRP A 120 -15.33 4.65 13.75
C TRP A 120 -15.75 3.59 14.78
N ARG A 121 -16.62 3.91 15.73
CA ARG A 121 -17.11 2.95 16.73
C ARG A 121 -18.07 1.95 16.09
N ARG A 122 -17.64 0.69 16.00
CA ARG A 122 -18.42 -0.42 15.42
C ARG A 122 -18.94 -1.38 16.47
N ARG A 123 -20.12 -1.97 16.21
CA ARG A 123 -20.68 -3.11 16.96
C ARG A 123 -21.10 -4.23 16.01
N VAL A 124 -21.31 -5.42 16.56
CA VAL A 124 -21.78 -6.59 15.81
C VAL A 124 -23.30 -6.73 15.97
N PRO A 125 -24.07 -6.95 14.88
CA PRO A 125 -25.49 -7.25 14.96
C PRO A 125 -25.76 -8.54 15.76
N ARG A 126 -26.75 -8.53 16.64
CA ARG A 126 -27.13 -9.74 17.39
C ARG A 126 -27.52 -10.90 16.47
N ALA A 127 -28.27 -10.65 15.39
CA ALA A 127 -28.62 -11.64 14.38
C ALA A 127 -27.40 -12.25 13.63
N ALA A 128 -26.24 -11.58 13.62
CA ALA A 128 -25.00 -12.18 13.10
C ALA A 128 -24.35 -13.09 14.15
N LEU A 129 -24.32 -12.66 15.41
CA LEU A 129 -23.83 -13.46 16.54
C LEU A 129 -24.65 -14.74 16.75
N ASP A 130 -25.98 -14.64 16.72
CA ASP A 130 -26.87 -15.77 17.01
C ASP A 130 -26.77 -16.86 15.91
N ARG A 131 -26.62 -16.47 14.62
CA ARG A 131 -26.27 -17.42 13.53
C ARG A 131 -24.95 -18.14 13.76
N LEU A 132 -23.90 -17.43 14.18
CA LEU A 132 -22.59 -18.03 14.50
C LEU A 132 -22.60 -18.92 15.77
N ARG A 133 -23.61 -18.77 16.62
CA ARG A 133 -23.84 -19.58 17.83
C ARG A 133 -24.67 -20.83 17.56
N GLY A 134 -25.73 -20.72 16.75
CA GLY A 134 -26.64 -21.82 16.44
C GLY A 134 -25.98 -22.99 15.69
N ASP A 135 -24.98 -22.72 14.84
CA ASP A 135 -24.36 -23.76 14.02
C ASP A 135 -22.83 -23.90 14.24
N ARG A 136 -22.42 -25.15 14.53
CA ARG A 136 -21.00 -25.56 14.66
C ARG A 136 -20.26 -25.54 13.32
N ARG A 137 -20.91 -25.87 12.19
CA ARG A 137 -20.31 -25.84 10.85
C ARG A 137 -19.99 -24.41 10.44
N THR A 138 -20.94 -23.50 10.59
CA THR A 138 -20.76 -22.04 10.38
C THR A 138 -19.61 -21.48 11.23
N ARG A 139 -19.49 -21.91 12.50
CA ARG A 139 -18.37 -21.49 13.37
C ARG A 139 -17.01 -22.05 12.91
N ALA A 140 -16.96 -23.29 12.45
CA ALA A 140 -15.76 -23.89 11.87
C ALA A 140 -15.36 -23.16 10.57
N GLY A 141 -16.31 -22.88 9.68
CA GLY A 141 -16.12 -22.09 8.46
C GLY A 141 -15.77 -20.62 8.71
N LEU A 142 -16.15 -20.04 9.87
CA LEU A 142 -15.60 -18.76 10.31
C LEU A 142 -14.12 -18.91 10.68
N ARG A 143 -13.76 -19.91 11.50
CA ARG A 143 -12.36 -20.16 11.91
C ARG A 143 -11.43 -20.39 10.74
N ASP A 144 -11.81 -21.17 9.73
CA ASP A 144 -11.01 -21.35 8.51
C ASP A 144 -10.79 -20.02 7.76
N ARG A 145 -11.88 -19.25 7.56
CA ARG A 145 -11.79 -17.94 6.87
C ARG A 145 -10.89 -16.93 7.59
N VAL A 146 -10.80 -16.99 8.91
CA VAL A 146 -9.99 -16.07 9.73
C VAL A 146 -8.66 -16.66 10.19
N HIS A 147 -8.33 -17.88 9.75
CA HIS A 147 -7.07 -18.52 10.09
C HIS A 147 -5.91 -17.74 9.47
N LEU A 148 -5.07 -17.17 10.33
CA LEU A 148 -3.91 -16.38 9.94
C LEU A 148 -2.61 -17.13 10.24
N VAL A 149 -1.73 -17.17 9.25
CA VAL A 149 -0.40 -17.80 9.32
C VAL A 149 0.72 -16.77 9.26
N ASN A 150 1.86 -17.09 9.88
CA ASN A 150 3.10 -16.34 9.69
C ASN A 150 3.83 -16.80 8.40
N ALA A 151 5.05 -16.31 8.17
CA ALA A 151 5.81 -16.65 6.95
C ALA A 151 6.30 -18.12 6.91
N THR A 152 6.55 -18.75 8.05
CA THR A 152 6.97 -20.16 8.15
C THR A 152 5.77 -21.07 7.90
N ASP A 153 4.67 -20.87 8.62
CA ASP A 153 3.46 -21.68 8.50
C ASP A 153 2.82 -21.51 7.10
N GLY A 154 2.86 -20.28 6.56
CA GLY A 154 2.41 -19.99 5.19
C GLY A 154 3.30 -20.60 4.11
N ALA A 155 4.61 -20.78 4.37
CA ALA A 155 5.51 -21.48 3.46
C ALA A 155 5.25 -22.99 3.45
N ALA A 156 5.04 -23.58 4.64
CA ALA A 156 4.66 -24.98 4.80
C ALA A 156 3.31 -25.29 4.11
N LEU A 157 2.30 -24.45 4.32
CA LEU A 157 0.99 -24.55 3.67
C LEU A 157 1.08 -24.52 2.13
N LEU A 158 2.04 -23.76 1.58
CA LEU A 158 2.28 -23.66 0.13
C LEU A 158 3.25 -24.73 -0.42
N GLY A 159 3.85 -25.57 0.42
CA GLY A 159 4.88 -26.53 0.01
C GLY A 159 6.15 -25.88 -0.56
N ILE A 160 6.55 -24.72 -0.02
CA ILE A 160 7.73 -23.96 -0.48
C ILE A 160 8.64 -23.58 0.69
N SER A 161 9.88 -23.15 0.40
CA SER A 161 10.78 -22.63 1.44
C SER A 161 10.34 -21.23 1.93
N THR A 162 10.59 -20.94 3.21
CA THR A 162 10.32 -19.62 3.84
C THR A 162 11.00 -18.47 3.09
N ALA A 163 12.17 -18.71 2.49
CA ALA A 163 12.87 -17.75 1.64
C ALA A 163 12.13 -17.48 0.31
N ARG A 164 11.46 -18.49 -0.29
CA ARG A 164 10.58 -18.28 -1.44
C ARG A 164 9.30 -17.54 -1.04
N PHE A 165 8.65 -17.98 0.04
CA PHE A 165 7.46 -17.31 0.58
C PHE A 165 7.71 -15.83 0.81
N THR A 166 8.82 -15.49 1.50
CA THR A 166 9.18 -14.10 1.80
C THR A 166 9.42 -13.27 0.55
N ARG A 167 10.00 -13.85 -0.52
CA ARG A 167 10.16 -13.17 -1.82
C ARG A 167 8.82 -12.92 -2.51
N LEU A 168 7.90 -13.89 -2.53
CA LEU A 168 6.55 -13.71 -3.09
C LEU A 168 5.75 -12.66 -2.31
N ALA A 169 5.84 -12.69 -0.97
CA ALA A 169 5.21 -11.72 -0.09
C ALA A 169 5.74 -10.29 -0.31
N ARG A 170 7.07 -10.10 -0.31
CA ARG A 170 7.73 -8.82 -0.63
C ARG A 170 7.41 -8.34 -2.03
N GLY A 171 7.21 -9.25 -2.98
CA GLY A 171 6.78 -8.96 -4.34
C GLY A 171 5.31 -8.58 -4.50
N GLY A 172 4.50 -8.64 -3.44
CA GLY A 172 3.09 -8.31 -3.48
C GLY A 172 2.19 -9.37 -4.13
N CYS A 173 2.67 -10.61 -4.29
CA CYS A 173 1.87 -11.72 -4.83
C CYS A 173 0.62 -12.01 -3.98
N PHE A 174 0.70 -11.76 -2.67
CA PHE A 174 -0.41 -11.84 -1.72
C PHE A 174 -0.27 -10.76 -0.64
N SER A 175 -1.38 -10.34 -0.04
CA SER A 175 -1.44 -9.20 0.87
C SER A 175 -1.46 -9.64 2.34
N PRO A 176 -0.68 -9.03 3.25
CA PRO A 176 -0.83 -9.27 4.67
C PRO A 176 -2.21 -8.80 5.18
N VAL A 177 -2.83 -9.55 6.09
CA VAL A 177 -4.06 -9.15 6.80
C VAL A 177 -3.71 -8.21 7.96
N GLY A 178 -2.55 -8.43 8.57
CA GLY A 178 -2.02 -7.55 9.60
C GLY A 178 -0.61 -7.96 9.99
N PHE A 179 -0.15 -7.42 11.10
CA PHE A 179 1.14 -7.75 11.68
C PHE A 179 1.06 -7.77 13.20
N HIS A 180 2.19 -8.05 13.85
CA HIS A 180 2.48 -7.76 15.24
C HIS A 180 3.99 -7.54 15.39
N LEU A 181 4.44 -6.94 16.49
CA LEU A 181 5.84 -7.06 16.88
C LEU A 181 5.98 -8.28 17.80
N ASN A 182 7.03 -9.08 17.59
CA ASN A 182 7.35 -10.20 18.47
C ASN A 182 8.01 -9.72 19.79
N ARG A 183 8.42 -10.66 20.65
CA ARG A 183 9.10 -10.34 21.93
C ARG A 183 10.41 -9.55 21.76
N TYR A 184 11.07 -9.72 20.60
CA TYR A 184 12.30 -9.03 20.20
C TYR A 184 12.02 -7.75 19.38
N GLN A 185 10.77 -7.28 19.37
CA GLN A 185 10.32 -6.08 18.67
C GLN A 185 10.45 -6.13 17.13
N ALA A 186 10.74 -7.30 16.55
CA ALA A 186 10.76 -7.50 15.10
C ALA A 186 9.33 -7.67 14.53
N LEU A 187 9.12 -7.11 13.34
CA LEU A 187 7.82 -7.09 12.65
C LEU A 187 7.48 -8.45 12.04
N VAL A 188 6.40 -9.08 12.51
CA VAL A 188 5.89 -10.36 12.00
C VAL A 188 4.54 -10.16 11.31
N TRP A 189 4.56 -10.31 9.99
CA TRP A 189 3.38 -10.29 9.13
C TRP A 189 2.50 -11.52 9.30
N ARG A 190 1.18 -11.33 9.15
CA ARG A 190 0.14 -12.35 9.19
C ARG A 190 -0.64 -12.37 7.88
N TYR A 191 -0.82 -13.55 7.28
CA TYR A 191 -1.49 -13.76 5.99
C TYR A 191 -2.70 -14.68 6.17
N SER A 192 -3.74 -14.52 5.35
CA SER A 192 -4.88 -15.44 5.38
C SER A 192 -4.46 -16.79 4.78
N ALA A 193 -4.63 -17.87 5.54
CA ALA A 193 -4.37 -19.22 5.06
C ALA A 193 -5.25 -19.57 3.85
N ARG A 194 -6.50 -19.06 3.82
CA ARG A 194 -7.40 -19.20 2.68
C ARG A 194 -6.85 -18.50 1.43
N GLU A 195 -6.47 -17.23 1.53
CA GLU A 195 -5.94 -16.49 0.38
C GLU A 195 -4.63 -17.09 -0.17
N LEU A 196 -3.83 -17.74 0.69
CA LEU A 196 -2.66 -18.50 0.25
C LEU A 196 -3.04 -19.78 -0.50
N ARG A 197 -4.03 -20.55 -0.01
CA ARG A 197 -4.57 -21.71 -0.74
C ARG A 197 -5.15 -21.30 -2.10
N ASP A 198 -5.92 -20.21 -2.13
CA ASP A 198 -6.50 -19.66 -3.36
C ASP A 198 -5.36 -19.24 -4.34
N PHE A 199 -4.33 -18.54 -3.85
CA PHE A 199 -3.13 -18.19 -4.63
C PHE A 199 -2.38 -19.42 -5.17
N ALA A 200 -2.32 -20.52 -4.42
CA ALA A 200 -1.70 -21.76 -4.88
C ALA A 200 -2.46 -22.39 -6.06
N GLY A 201 -3.79 -22.30 -6.06
CA GLY A 201 -4.64 -22.75 -7.16
C GLY A 201 -4.52 -21.87 -8.41
N TYR A 202 -4.56 -20.54 -8.26
CA TYR A 202 -4.50 -19.62 -9.40
C TYR A 202 -3.09 -19.42 -9.98
N CYS A 203 -2.04 -19.46 -9.14
CA CYS A 203 -0.67 -19.13 -9.53
C CYS A 203 0.36 -20.22 -9.17
N PRO A 204 0.12 -21.52 -9.47
CA PRO A 204 1.05 -22.60 -9.10
C PRO A 204 2.44 -22.44 -9.72
N HIS A 205 2.52 -21.80 -10.90
CA HIS A 205 3.78 -21.47 -11.58
C HIS A 205 4.69 -20.54 -10.76
N LEU A 206 4.15 -19.73 -9.82
CA LEU A 206 4.95 -18.90 -8.92
C LEU A 206 5.51 -19.67 -7.72
N LEU A 207 4.98 -20.85 -7.40
CA LEU A 207 5.46 -21.70 -6.30
C LEU A 207 6.72 -22.51 -6.67
N ARG A 208 6.92 -22.81 -7.96
CA ARG A 208 8.01 -23.66 -8.47
C ARG A 208 8.90 -22.91 -9.46
N GLY A 209 10.04 -23.49 -9.84
CA GLY A 209 10.94 -22.93 -10.86
C GLY A 209 11.48 -21.51 -10.56
N ARG A 210 11.86 -20.79 -11.62
CA ARG A 210 12.40 -19.43 -11.56
C ARG A 210 11.27 -18.41 -11.33
N ALA A 211 11.49 -17.43 -10.46
CA ALA A 211 10.56 -16.30 -10.32
C ALA A 211 10.58 -15.42 -11.59
N PRO A 212 9.45 -14.86 -12.05
CA PRO A 212 9.42 -13.97 -13.22
C PRO A 212 10.36 -12.77 -13.10
N ASP A 213 10.92 -12.31 -14.21
CA ASP A 213 12.00 -11.32 -14.17
C ASP A 213 11.58 -9.94 -13.65
N GLY A 214 10.32 -9.53 -13.88
CA GLY A 214 9.77 -8.31 -13.26
C GLY A 214 9.78 -8.39 -11.73
N LEU A 215 9.35 -9.53 -11.17
CA LEU A 215 9.39 -9.80 -9.73
C LEU A 215 10.84 -9.86 -9.21
N ARG A 216 11.76 -10.50 -9.96
CA ARG A 216 13.18 -10.55 -9.60
C ARG A 216 13.82 -9.16 -9.56
N ARG A 217 13.57 -8.31 -10.56
CA ARG A 217 14.09 -6.93 -10.62
C ARG A 217 13.54 -6.08 -9.46
N ALA A 218 12.24 -6.14 -9.19
CA ALA A 218 11.65 -5.41 -8.05
C ALA A 218 12.25 -5.84 -6.70
N LEU A 219 12.47 -7.14 -6.49
CA LEU A 219 13.11 -7.63 -5.27
C LEU A 219 14.60 -7.26 -5.18
N ALA A 220 15.32 -7.22 -6.31
CA ALA A 220 16.71 -6.79 -6.36
C ALA A 220 16.87 -5.28 -6.06
N ALA A 221 15.89 -4.46 -6.47
CA ALA A 221 15.78 -3.05 -6.08
C ALA A 221 15.36 -2.83 -4.61
N GLY A 222 15.33 -3.89 -3.80
CA GLY A 222 14.99 -3.84 -2.38
C GLY A 222 13.50 -3.66 -2.06
N THR A 223 12.63 -3.51 -3.06
CA THR A 223 11.21 -3.18 -2.85
C THR A 223 10.50 -4.20 -1.94
N ASP A 224 9.67 -3.68 -1.04
CA ASP A 224 8.78 -4.49 -0.21
C ASP A 224 7.35 -3.96 -0.31
N TRP A 225 6.49 -4.72 -1.00
CA TRP A 225 5.09 -4.38 -1.20
C TRP A 225 4.21 -4.72 0.01
N ARG A 226 4.70 -5.43 1.04
CA ARG A 226 3.89 -5.84 2.20
C ARG A 226 3.24 -4.66 2.94
N PRO A 227 3.94 -3.56 3.25
CA PRO A 227 3.34 -2.38 3.89
C PRO A 227 2.26 -1.73 3.01
N ARG A 228 2.57 -1.48 1.72
CA ARG A 228 1.64 -0.87 0.75
C ARG A 228 0.38 -1.73 0.54
N LYS A 229 0.52 -3.05 0.42
CA LYS A 229 -0.60 -4.00 0.26
C LYS A 229 -1.45 -4.09 1.53
N TRP A 230 -0.83 -4.05 2.72
CA TRP A 230 -1.56 -3.97 3.99
C TRP A 230 -2.32 -2.64 4.12
N ARG A 231 -1.68 -1.49 3.84
CA ARG A 231 -2.33 -0.17 3.83
C ARG A 231 -3.50 -0.12 2.84
N GLY A 232 -3.33 -0.66 1.64
CA GLY A 232 -4.40 -0.77 0.63
C GLY A 232 -5.60 -1.59 1.12
N ARG A 233 -5.38 -2.74 1.77
CA ARG A 233 -6.47 -3.51 2.39
C ARG A 233 -7.17 -2.72 3.51
N ARG A 234 -6.37 -2.12 4.41
CA ARG A 234 -6.88 -1.40 5.58
C ARG A 234 -7.69 -0.17 5.20
N THR A 235 -7.21 0.60 4.22
CA THR A 235 -7.93 1.78 3.69
C THR A 235 -9.21 1.38 2.96
N ALA A 236 -9.20 0.30 2.17
CA ALA A 236 -10.41 -0.20 1.53
C ALA A 236 -11.47 -0.65 2.55
N LEU A 237 -11.08 -1.27 3.67
CA LEU A 237 -12.00 -1.59 4.77
C LEU A 237 -12.57 -0.33 5.42
N LEU A 238 -11.71 0.62 5.80
CA LEU A 238 -12.13 1.86 6.46
C LEU A 238 -13.06 2.68 5.56
N ALA A 239 -12.76 2.80 4.26
CA ALA A 239 -13.61 3.49 3.30
C ALA A 239 -15.01 2.84 3.15
N ARG A 240 -15.13 1.51 3.32
CA ARG A 240 -16.42 0.81 3.38
C ARG A 240 -17.15 0.99 4.73
N GLN A 241 -16.42 1.26 5.82
CA GLN A 241 -16.99 1.46 7.15
C GLN A 241 -17.40 2.91 7.43
N ALA A 242 -16.82 3.87 6.71
CA ALA A 242 -17.12 5.30 6.81
C ALA A 242 -18.61 5.59 6.56
N THR A 243 -19.21 6.32 7.50
CA THR A 243 -20.64 6.66 7.55
C THR A 243 -20.97 7.87 6.69
N GLY A 244 -20.05 8.85 6.62
CA GLY A 244 -20.20 10.08 5.86
C GLY A 244 -18.98 10.42 4.99
N PRO A 245 -19.08 11.39 4.07
CA PRO A 245 -18.00 11.72 3.15
C PRO A 245 -16.77 12.31 3.85
N TRP A 246 -16.95 13.03 4.96
CA TRP A 246 -15.85 13.49 5.81
C TRP A 246 -15.09 12.34 6.51
N GLU A 247 -15.76 11.26 6.91
CA GLU A 247 -15.08 10.05 7.39
C GLU A 247 -14.32 9.36 6.26
N LYS A 248 -14.87 9.32 5.03
CA LYS A 248 -14.16 8.79 3.85
C LYS A 248 -12.89 9.60 3.54
N ALA A 249 -12.95 10.93 3.59
CA ALA A 249 -11.80 11.80 3.40
C ALA A 249 -10.73 11.64 4.50
N ALA A 250 -11.16 11.38 5.74
CA ALA A 250 -10.23 11.12 6.84
C ALA A 250 -9.41 9.82 6.67
N VAL A 251 -9.87 8.86 5.85
CA VAL A 251 -9.13 7.61 5.56
C VAL A 251 -7.78 7.88 4.91
N PRO A 252 -7.67 8.40 3.66
CA PRO A 252 -6.37 8.69 3.03
C PRO A 252 -5.57 9.75 3.80
N ALA A 253 -6.23 10.74 4.42
CA ALA A 253 -5.57 11.74 5.24
C ALA A 253 -4.77 11.13 6.41
N ALA A 254 -5.21 9.98 6.96
CA ALA A 254 -4.54 9.35 8.09
C ALA A 254 -3.17 8.73 7.78
N LEU A 255 -2.84 8.49 6.50
CA LEU A 255 -1.59 7.88 6.02
C LEU A 255 -0.59 8.87 5.42
N LEU A 256 -1.02 10.11 5.16
CA LEU A 256 -0.16 11.18 4.63
C LEU A 256 0.59 11.90 5.75
N GLU A 257 1.78 12.43 5.44
CA GLU A 257 2.56 13.24 6.37
C GLU A 257 1.95 14.65 6.56
N PRO A 258 2.09 15.30 7.75
CA PRO A 258 1.49 16.61 8.02
C PRO A 258 1.85 17.78 7.09
N PRO A 259 3.04 17.85 6.44
CA PRO A 259 3.30 18.83 5.38
C PRO A 259 2.41 18.61 4.16
N THR A 260 2.37 17.37 3.65
CA THR A 260 1.55 16.97 2.50
C THR A 260 0.05 17.20 2.75
N LEU A 261 -0.42 16.97 3.98
CA LEU A 261 -1.81 17.24 4.34
C LEU A 261 -2.12 18.75 4.41
N ARG A 262 -1.17 19.59 4.83
CA ARG A 262 -1.35 21.07 4.85
C ARG A 262 -1.42 21.67 3.45
N GLU A 263 -0.66 21.11 2.51
CA GLU A 263 -0.67 21.49 1.10
C GLU A 263 -2.01 21.16 0.42
N LEU A 264 -2.55 19.96 0.63
CA LEU A 264 -3.81 19.50 0.03
C LEU A 264 -5.06 20.12 0.68
N VAL A 265 -4.95 20.51 1.94
CA VAL A 265 -6.04 21.07 2.75
C VAL A 265 -5.57 22.38 3.36
N PRO A 266 -5.64 23.51 2.61
CA PRO A 266 -5.20 24.81 3.11
C PRO A 266 -6.00 25.31 4.31
N ASP A 267 -7.29 24.98 4.37
CA ASP A 267 -8.24 25.37 5.41
C ASP A 267 -7.89 24.74 6.79
N PRO A 268 -7.66 25.56 7.84
CA PRO A 268 -7.47 25.07 9.22
C PRO A 268 -8.67 24.28 9.79
N GLU A 269 -9.91 24.63 9.45
CA GLU A 269 -11.12 23.98 9.97
C GLU A 269 -11.27 22.57 9.39
N GLU A 270 -11.15 22.43 8.07
CA GLU A 270 -11.17 21.12 7.40
C GLU A 270 -10.07 20.20 7.95
N ARG A 271 -8.85 20.72 8.16
CA ARG A 271 -7.77 19.96 8.80
C ARG A 271 -8.11 19.52 10.23
N THR A 272 -8.79 20.38 10.99
CA THR A 272 -9.24 20.05 12.36
C THR A 272 -10.32 18.97 12.34
N ARG A 273 -11.30 19.09 11.42
CA ARG A 273 -12.33 18.07 11.18
C ARG A 273 -11.75 16.71 10.77
N LEU A 274 -10.77 16.69 9.86
CA LEU A 274 -10.06 15.47 9.45
C LEU A 274 -9.25 14.83 10.60
N ARG A 275 -8.69 15.64 11.51
CA ARG A 275 -7.99 15.13 12.71
C ARG A 275 -8.97 14.49 13.70
N LEU A 276 -10.12 15.12 13.95
CA LEU A 276 -11.17 14.58 14.83
C LEU A 276 -11.79 13.30 14.28
N LEU A 277 -11.95 13.21 12.95
CA LEU A 277 -12.49 12.04 12.25
C LEU A 277 -11.40 11.02 11.85
N ARG A 278 -10.17 11.13 12.35
CA ARG A 278 -9.06 10.26 11.92
C ARG A 278 -9.31 8.79 12.32
N PRO A 279 -9.35 7.83 11.38
CA PRO A 279 -9.58 6.43 11.70
C PRO A 279 -8.45 5.80 12.52
N PRO A 280 -8.78 4.85 13.42
CA PRO A 280 -7.78 4.00 14.06
C PRO A 280 -7.20 3.03 13.01
N LEU A 281 -5.99 3.33 12.51
CA LEU A 281 -5.29 2.45 11.56
C LEU A 281 -4.99 1.07 12.15
N LEU A 282 -4.88 0.96 13.48
CA LEU A 282 -4.72 -0.29 14.23
C LEU A 282 -5.88 -0.51 15.22
N PRO A 283 -6.25 -1.76 15.55
CA PRO A 283 -7.32 -2.05 16.51
C PRO A 283 -7.06 -1.58 17.95
N ALA A 284 -5.82 -1.28 18.31
CA ALA A 284 -5.45 -0.55 19.51
C ALA A 284 -4.12 0.19 19.29
N ASP A 285 -3.89 1.22 20.10
CA ASP A 285 -2.59 1.89 20.20
C ASP A 285 -1.51 0.90 20.71
N PRO A 286 -0.39 0.72 19.99
CA PRO A 286 0.73 -0.08 20.47
C PRO A 286 1.48 0.53 21.67
N GLY A 287 1.37 1.85 21.86
CA GLY A 287 2.03 2.64 22.90
C GLY A 287 3.48 3.02 22.59
N GLY A 288 3.84 4.30 22.82
CA GLY A 288 5.21 4.82 22.87
C GLY A 288 6.16 4.30 21.80
N THR A 289 7.31 3.76 22.24
CA THR A 289 8.39 3.25 21.36
C THR A 289 7.99 2.10 20.42
N ARG A 290 6.82 1.46 20.64
CA ARG A 290 6.28 0.48 19.70
C ARG A 290 5.57 1.17 18.53
N THR A 291 4.94 2.32 18.76
CA THR A 291 4.30 3.15 17.73
C THR A 291 5.32 3.75 16.78
N ASP A 292 6.48 4.19 17.27
CA ASP A 292 7.56 4.73 16.43
C ASP A 292 8.09 3.67 15.44
N ARG A 293 8.39 2.45 15.94
CA ARG A 293 8.90 1.33 15.12
C ARG A 293 7.97 0.88 13.99
N ILE A 294 6.68 1.21 14.05
CA ILE A 294 5.71 0.85 13.02
C ILE A 294 5.19 2.06 12.24
N ARG A 295 5.69 3.28 12.53
CA ARG A 295 5.23 4.52 11.89
C ARG A 295 5.35 4.46 10.36
N GLU A 296 6.44 3.91 9.84
CA GLU A 296 6.69 3.68 8.41
C GLU A 296 5.74 2.64 7.78
N ILE A 297 5.25 1.70 8.59
CA ILE A 297 4.22 0.73 8.16
C ILE A 297 2.85 1.41 8.10
N LEU A 298 2.56 2.33 9.03
CA LEU A 298 1.27 3.03 9.10
C LEU A 298 1.12 4.16 8.06
N ARG A 299 2.22 4.74 7.58
CA ARG A 299 2.21 5.91 6.66
C ARG A 299 2.68 5.53 5.25
N ALA A 300 2.21 6.26 4.24
CA ALA A 300 2.71 6.13 2.88
C ALA A 300 4.06 6.85 2.76
N THR A 301 5.11 6.11 2.40
CA THR A 301 6.48 6.63 2.20
C THR A 301 6.91 6.56 0.73
N ASP A 302 6.32 5.65 -0.04
CA ASP A 302 6.56 5.45 -1.46
C ASP A 302 5.91 6.60 -2.28
N PRO A 303 6.65 7.30 -3.18
CA PRO A 303 6.12 8.46 -3.92
C PRO A 303 4.86 8.16 -4.74
N ASP A 304 4.75 6.97 -5.32
CA ASP A 304 3.57 6.56 -6.11
C ASP A 304 2.36 6.25 -5.21
N GLU A 305 2.59 5.62 -4.05
CA GLU A 305 1.57 5.44 -3.02
C GLU A 305 1.08 6.79 -2.44
N ILE A 306 2.00 7.72 -2.18
CA ILE A 306 1.67 9.09 -1.76
C ILE A 306 0.83 9.77 -2.84
N ARG A 307 1.23 9.72 -4.12
CA ARG A 307 0.48 10.29 -5.25
C ARG A 307 -0.94 9.71 -5.32
N TRP A 308 -1.07 8.40 -5.15
CA TRP A 308 -2.38 7.73 -5.10
C TRP A 308 -3.26 8.23 -3.96
N TYR A 309 -2.73 8.33 -2.73
CA TYR A 309 -3.51 8.85 -1.59
C TYR A 309 -3.82 10.35 -1.71
N ARG A 310 -2.97 11.16 -2.35
CA ARG A 310 -3.27 12.56 -2.69
C ARG A 310 -4.50 12.65 -3.59
N SER A 311 -4.52 11.89 -4.68
CA SER A 311 -5.68 11.84 -5.60
C SER A 311 -6.94 11.26 -4.95
N LEU A 312 -6.81 10.25 -4.08
CA LEU A 312 -7.94 9.70 -3.33
C LEU A 312 -8.52 10.69 -2.31
N LEU A 313 -7.66 11.41 -1.58
CA LEU A 313 -8.09 12.47 -0.65
C LEU A 313 -8.78 13.61 -1.40
N GLY A 314 -8.21 14.08 -2.52
CA GLY A 314 -8.80 15.14 -3.34
C GLY A 314 -10.25 14.83 -3.76
N ARG A 315 -10.50 13.61 -4.26
CA ARG A 315 -11.86 13.18 -4.62
C ARG A 315 -12.83 13.18 -3.43
N HIS A 316 -12.42 12.59 -2.29
CA HIS A 316 -13.28 12.56 -1.11
C HIS A 316 -13.49 13.94 -0.46
N LEU A 317 -12.56 14.88 -0.60
CA LEU A 317 -12.76 16.27 -0.18
C LEU A 317 -13.79 16.98 -1.07
N THR A 318 -13.74 16.77 -2.39
CA THR A 318 -14.78 17.29 -3.31
C THR A 318 -16.16 16.75 -2.93
N GLU A 319 -16.29 15.45 -2.69
CA GLU A 319 -17.53 14.81 -2.20
C GLU A 319 -17.98 15.40 -0.84
N ALA A 320 -17.04 15.62 0.09
CA ALA A 320 -17.35 16.08 1.45
C ALA A 320 -17.70 17.58 1.54
N ARG A 321 -17.16 18.40 0.64
CA ARG A 321 -17.52 19.82 0.49
C ARG A 321 -18.87 19.98 -0.20
N ALA A 322 -19.14 19.19 -1.24
CA ALA A 322 -20.45 19.20 -1.92
C ALA A 322 -21.60 18.74 -1.02
N ALA A 323 -21.31 17.88 -0.04
CA ALA A 323 -22.27 17.43 0.97
C ALA A 323 -22.36 18.34 2.21
N ARG A 324 -21.77 19.55 2.19
CA ARG A 324 -22.01 20.57 3.22
C ARG A 324 -23.38 21.20 2.95
N PRO A 325 -24.32 21.23 3.92
CA PRO A 325 -25.58 21.94 3.73
C PRO A 325 -25.31 23.41 3.43
N ALA A 326 -26.17 24.04 2.63
CA ALA A 326 -26.04 25.44 2.29
C ALA A 326 -26.14 26.30 3.57
N PRO A 327 -25.44 27.45 3.66
CA PRO A 327 -25.63 28.38 4.78
C PRO A 327 -27.09 28.85 4.80
N GLY A 328 -27.87 28.35 5.76
CA GLY A 328 -29.33 28.58 5.85
C GLY A 328 -30.15 27.33 6.16
N GLU A 329 -29.65 26.12 5.84
CA GLU A 329 -30.31 24.84 6.19
C GLU A 329 -29.83 24.29 7.55
N GLU A 330 -29.90 25.11 8.61
CA GLU A 330 -29.89 24.53 9.96
C GLU A 330 -31.26 23.92 10.25
N PRO A 331 -31.37 22.59 10.46
CA PRO A 331 -32.64 22.00 10.89
C PRO A 331 -32.99 22.58 12.26
N ALA A 332 -34.17 23.21 12.35
CA ALA A 332 -34.60 23.91 13.55
C ALA A 332 -34.43 23.04 14.82
N PRO A 333 -33.94 23.60 15.94
CA PRO A 333 -33.74 22.84 17.15
C PRO A 333 -35.07 22.23 17.60
N CYS A 334 -35.10 20.90 17.71
CA CYS A 334 -36.26 20.17 18.20
C CYS A 334 -36.50 20.55 19.66
N THR A 335 -37.42 21.50 19.88
CA THR A 335 -37.85 21.92 21.20
C THR A 335 -38.72 20.84 21.80
N ALA A 336 -38.14 20.09 22.74
CA ALA A 336 -38.90 19.17 23.58
C ALA A 336 -39.91 19.98 24.43
N ARG A 337 -41.12 19.46 24.53
CA ARG A 337 -42.19 19.95 25.40
C ARG A 337 -42.70 18.81 26.27
#